data_AF-A0A3N5XC77-F1
#
_entry.id   AF-A0A3N5XC77-F1
#
_cell.length_a   1.000
_cell.length_b   1.000
_cell.length_c   1.000
_cell.angle_alpha   90.00
_cell.angle_beta   90.00
_cell.angle_gamma   90.00
#
_symmetry.space_group_name_H-M   'P 1'
#
loop_
_entity.id
_entity.type
_entity.pdbx_description
1 polymer ?
#
loop_
_entity_poly.entity_id
_entity_poly.type
_entity_poly.pdbx_seq_one_letter_code
_entity_poly.pdbx_strand_id
1 'polypeptide(L)'
;MVILDRFPSEEKLGFPWQTFIKGQGALNFTGDTMRLVTTNAAATRYTDAQIDDYEGLPRRHFLWRPPLQMTVHARFSHPAGELRGTAGFGFWNDPFMMTGSRWPALPRVIWFF
;
A
#
# COMPACT_ATOMS: atom_id res chain seq x y z
N MET A 1 -10.83 -15.95 3.34
CA MET A 1 -9.86 -15.95 2.23
C MET A 1 -8.52 -15.56 2.80
N VAL A 2 -7.51 -16.41 2.70
CA VAL A 2 -6.13 -16.11 3.12
C VAL A 2 -5.36 -15.82 1.85
N ILE A 3 -4.90 -14.59 1.66
CA ILE A 3 -3.86 -14.31 0.67
C ILE A 3 -2.54 -14.48 1.42
N LEU A 4 -1.79 -15.50 1.02
CA LEU A 4 -0.41 -15.67 1.41
C LEU A 4 0.44 -15.24 0.22
N ASP A 5 0.83 -13.96 0.23
CA ASP A 5 1.76 -13.44 -0.76
C ASP A 5 3.17 -13.48 -0.16
N ARG A 6 4.02 -14.32 -0.74
CA ARG A 6 5.46 -14.28 -0.54
C ARG A 6 5.97 -13.64 -1.81
N PHE A 7 6.15 -12.32 -1.79
CA PHE A 7 6.53 -11.51 -2.95
C PHE A 7 7.49 -12.31 -3.83
N PRO A 8 7.03 -12.83 -4.98
CA PRO A 8 7.79 -13.80 -5.72
C PRO A 8 9.10 -13.16 -6.19
N SER A 9 10.08 -13.98 -6.53
CA SER A 9 11.31 -13.51 -7.19
C SER A 9 11.05 -12.89 -8.58
N GLU A 10 9.78 -12.72 -8.96
CA GLU A 10 9.35 -12.01 -10.15
C GLU A 10 9.39 -10.50 -9.89
N GLU A 11 9.81 -9.72 -10.88
CA GLU A 11 9.87 -8.25 -10.82
C GLU A 11 8.48 -7.57 -10.86
N LYS A 12 7.42 -8.29 -10.49
CA LYS A 12 6.05 -7.78 -10.49
C LYS A 12 5.21 -8.39 -9.37
N LEU A 13 4.23 -7.63 -8.93
CA LEU A 13 3.19 -8.14 -8.04
C LEU A 13 2.17 -8.97 -8.82
N GLY A 14 1.73 -10.07 -8.22
CA GLY A 14 0.59 -10.83 -8.71
C GLY A 14 -0.73 -10.12 -8.41
N PHE A 15 -1.80 -10.61 -9.04
CA PHE A 15 -3.16 -10.26 -8.61
C PHE A 15 -3.34 -10.58 -7.11
N PRO A 16 -3.99 -9.71 -6.31
CA PRO A 16 -4.81 -8.57 -6.72
C PRO A 16 -4.11 -7.21 -6.75
N TRP A 17 -2.80 -7.17 -6.46
CA TRP A 17 -2.15 -5.91 -6.14
C TRP A 17 -2.02 -4.98 -7.34
N GLN A 18 -2.29 -3.71 -7.06
CA GLN A 18 -2.07 -2.54 -7.88
C GLN A 18 -0.95 -1.73 -7.24
N THR A 19 -0.23 -0.99 -8.07
CA THR A 19 0.91 -0.19 -7.65
C THR A 19 0.60 1.29 -7.86
N PHE A 20 0.70 2.07 -6.80
CA PHE A 20 0.56 3.51 -6.85
C PHE A 20 1.90 4.17 -6.52
N ILE A 21 2.55 4.71 -7.57
CA ILE A 21 3.80 5.46 -7.45
C ILE A 21 3.57 6.93 -7.77
N LYS A 22 4.03 7.82 -6.89
CA LYS A 22 4.11 9.26 -7.13
C LYS A 22 5.48 9.80 -6.80
N GLY A 23 5.87 10.85 -7.52
CA GLY A 23 7.11 11.56 -7.24
C GLY A 23 8.34 10.68 -7.44
N GLN A 24 9.14 10.53 -6.38
CA GLN A 24 10.37 9.72 -6.35
C GLN A 24 10.17 8.36 -5.65
N GLY A 25 8.95 7.80 -5.76
CA GLY A 25 8.61 6.49 -5.24
C GLY A 25 9.06 5.37 -6.18
N ALA A 26 9.32 4.18 -5.63
CA ALA A 26 9.66 2.99 -6.39
C ALA A 26 9.31 1.72 -5.61
N LEU A 27 9.09 0.62 -6.35
CA LEU A 27 9.08 -0.73 -5.81
C LEU A 27 10.39 -1.42 -6.19
N ASN A 28 11.12 -1.91 -5.19
CA ASN A 28 12.33 -2.70 -5.42
C ASN A 28 12.09 -4.13 -4.92
N PHE A 29 12.12 -5.10 -5.84
CA PHE A 29 12.05 -6.52 -5.50
C PHE A 29 13.46 -7.03 -5.14
N THR A 30 13.58 -7.70 -4.00
CA THR A 30 14.83 -8.27 -3.50
C THR A 30 14.59 -9.70 -3.03
N GLY A 31 14.73 -10.67 -3.94
CA GLY A 31 14.54 -12.09 -3.64
C GLY A 31 13.10 -12.37 -3.21
N ASP A 32 12.91 -12.62 -1.92
CA ASP A 32 11.64 -12.96 -1.27
C ASP A 32 10.93 -11.74 -0.62
N THR A 33 11.48 -10.54 -0.79
CA THR A 33 10.96 -9.31 -0.20
C THR A 33 10.74 -8.23 -1.25
N MET A 34 9.75 -7.38 -1.02
CA MET A 34 9.53 -6.16 -1.78
C MET A 34 9.76 -4.96 -0.88
N ARG A 35 10.43 -3.93 -1.40
CA ARG A 35 10.66 -2.66 -0.70
C ARG A 35 9.87 -1.54 -1.37
N LEU A 36 9.09 -0.84 -0.57
CA LEU A 36 8.50 0.45 -0.91
C LEU A 36 9.57 1.51 -0.62
N VAL A 37 10.05 2.20 -1.66
CA VAL A 37 11.19 3.12 -1.57
C VAL A 37 10.74 4.51 -1.96
N THR A 38 11.09 5.49 -1.14
CA THR A 38 10.98 6.91 -1.47
C THR A 38 12.37 7.52 -1.39
N THR A 39 12.95 7.93 -2.52
CA THR A 39 14.27 8.58 -2.54
C THR A 39 14.12 10.09 -2.65
N ASN A 40 15.06 10.85 -2.07
CA ASN A 40 15.12 12.32 -2.22
C ASN A 40 13.78 13.04 -1.96
N ALA A 41 13.00 12.58 -0.97
CA ALA A 41 11.75 13.21 -0.61
C ALA A 41 12.03 14.64 -0.08
N ALA A 42 11.27 15.62 -0.59
CA ALA A 42 11.40 17.02 -0.24
C ALA A 42 10.09 17.55 0.34
N ALA A 43 10.16 18.49 1.28
CA ALA A 43 8.98 19.06 1.94
C ALA A 43 7.98 19.73 0.97
N THR A 44 8.44 20.12 -0.22
CA THR A 44 7.64 20.81 -1.24
C THR A 44 7.02 19.89 -2.28
N ARG A 45 7.28 18.58 -2.23
CA ARG A 45 6.82 17.64 -3.25
C ARG A 45 6.35 16.32 -2.63
N TYR A 46 5.13 15.92 -3.00
CA TYR A 46 4.60 14.62 -2.62
C TYR A 46 5.35 13.49 -3.35
N THR A 47 5.77 12.50 -2.58
CA THR A 47 6.40 11.25 -3.05
C THR A 47 5.74 10.09 -2.32
N ASP A 48 5.40 9.04 -3.05
CA ASP A 48 4.67 7.89 -2.54
C ASP A 48 5.06 6.62 -3.29
N ALA A 49 5.18 5.54 -2.53
CA ALA A 49 5.32 4.18 -3.04
C ALA A 49 4.36 3.30 -2.25
N GLN A 50 3.26 2.91 -2.90
CA GLN A 50 2.16 2.17 -2.28
C GLN A 50 1.76 0.98 -3.16
N ILE A 51 1.28 -0.07 -2.50
CA ILE A 51 0.47 -1.12 -3.13
C ILE A 51 -0.93 -1.11 -2.55
N ASP A 52 -1.92 -1.42 -3.36
CA ASP A 52 -3.30 -1.62 -2.93
C ASP A 52 -3.99 -2.69 -3.76
N ASP A 53 -5.24 -3.03 -3.46
CA ASP A 53 -6.01 -4.04 -4.19
C ASP A 53 -7.41 -3.52 -4.55
N TYR A 54 -7.58 -2.20 -4.54
CA TYR A 54 -8.86 -1.55 -4.71
C TYR A 54 -8.89 -0.59 -5.89
N GLU A 55 -7.75 -0.14 -6.41
CA GLU A 55 -7.69 0.70 -7.61
C GLU A 55 -8.49 0.08 -8.77
N GLY A 56 -9.23 0.91 -9.51
CA GLY A 56 -10.12 0.48 -10.59
C GLY A 56 -11.41 -0.23 -10.16
N LEU A 57 -11.57 -0.66 -8.90
CA LEU A 57 -12.77 -1.36 -8.43
C LEU A 57 -13.82 -0.41 -7.83
N PRO A 58 -15.13 -0.64 -8.05
CA PRO A 58 -16.16 0.01 -7.24
C PRO A 58 -16.15 -0.57 -5.82
N ARG A 59 -16.45 0.23 -4.77
CA ARG A 59 -16.38 -0.22 -3.35
C ARG A 59 -17.11 -1.53 -3.04
N ARG A 60 -18.23 -1.80 -3.72
CA ARG A 60 -18.98 -3.06 -3.56
C ARG A 60 -18.18 -4.32 -3.96
N HIS A 61 -17.14 -4.15 -4.79
CA HIS A 61 -16.25 -5.22 -5.27
C HIS A 61 -14.91 -5.23 -4.54
N PHE A 62 -14.72 -4.44 -3.48
CA PHE A 62 -13.54 -4.58 -2.65
C PHE A 62 -13.48 -6.00 -2.08
N LEU A 63 -12.29 -6.57 -2.09
CA LEU A 63 -12.05 -8.00 -1.86
C LEU A 63 -12.30 -8.39 -0.40
N TRP A 64 -12.05 -7.48 0.53
CA TRP A 64 -11.98 -7.76 1.96
C TRP A 64 -13.29 -7.48 2.67
N ARG A 65 -13.84 -8.51 3.32
CA ARG A 65 -15.08 -8.43 4.12
C ARG A 65 -14.89 -9.18 5.43
N PRO A 66 -15.37 -8.64 6.57
CA PRO A 66 -15.33 -9.36 7.84
C PRO A 66 -16.17 -10.66 7.81
N PRO A 67 -15.82 -11.66 8.64
CA PRO A 67 -14.61 -11.71 9.47
C PRO A 67 -13.37 -11.98 8.61
N LEU A 68 -12.27 -11.31 8.94
CA LEU A 68 -10.99 -11.48 8.23
C LEU A 68 -9.81 -11.29 9.20
N GLN A 69 -8.68 -11.86 8.83
CA GLN A 69 -7.40 -11.68 9.52
C GLN A 69 -6.33 -11.26 8.51
N MET A 70 -5.49 -10.32 8.91
CA MET A 70 -4.32 -9.89 8.16
C MET A 70 -3.06 -10.17 8.97
N THR A 71 -2.10 -10.86 8.35
CA THR A 71 -0.76 -11.05 8.92
C THR A 71 0.23 -10.40 7.97
N VAL A 72 0.96 -9.40 8.44
CA VAL A 72 1.99 -8.69 7.67
C VAL A 72 3.32 -8.87 8.38
N HIS A 73 4.34 -9.28 7.64
CA HIS A 73 5.72 -9.25 8.08
C HIS A 73 6.41 -8.09 7.37
N ALA A 74 6.65 -7.01 8.09
CA ALA A 74 7.28 -5.81 7.56
C ALA A 74 8.35 -5.31 8.54
N ARG A 75 9.30 -4.54 8.02
CA ARG A 75 10.27 -3.80 8.81
C ARG A 75 10.56 -2.46 8.15
N PHE A 76 10.94 -1.50 8.96
CA PHE A 76 11.55 -0.27 8.46
C PHE A 76 13.01 -0.52 8.11
N SER A 77 13.45 0.07 7.00
CA SER A 77 14.86 -0.06 6.57
C SER A 77 15.81 0.85 7.34
N HIS A 78 15.30 1.90 7.99
CA HIS A 78 16.08 2.86 8.77
C HIS A 78 15.80 2.71 10.27
N PRO A 79 16.73 3.14 11.13
CA PRO A 79 16.50 3.26 12.57
C PRO A 79 15.33 4.19 12.94
N ALA A 80 14.84 4.02 14.16
CA ALA A 80 13.83 4.91 14.72
C ALA A 80 14.32 6.36 14.76
N GLY A 81 13.48 7.31 14.33
CA GLY A 81 13.80 8.73 14.28
C GLY A 81 14.47 9.21 12.98
N GLU A 82 14.92 8.29 12.12
CA GLU A 82 15.49 8.66 10.80
C GLU A 82 14.44 8.70 9.69
N LEU A 83 13.37 7.92 9.82
CA LEU A 83 12.27 7.96 8.87
C LEU A 83 11.52 9.30 8.96
N ARG A 84 11.41 9.95 7.80
CA ARG A 84 10.62 11.16 7.63
C ARG A 84 9.38 10.83 6.81
N GLY A 85 8.24 11.37 7.23
CA GLY A 85 6.94 11.08 6.63
C GLY A 85 6.19 9.98 7.38
N THR A 86 5.21 9.39 6.71
CA THR A 86 4.35 8.33 7.26
C THR A 86 4.46 7.08 6.41
N ALA A 87 4.58 5.94 7.06
CA ALA A 87 4.53 4.64 6.40
C ALA A 87 3.69 3.71 7.26
N GLY A 88 2.94 2.82 6.63
CA GLY A 88 2.00 1.98 7.33
C GLY A 88 1.20 1.10 6.37
N PHE A 89 0.30 0.31 6.93
CA PHE A 89 -0.56 -0.62 6.19
C PHE A 89 -1.89 -0.80 6.91
N GLY A 90 -2.92 -1.23 6.20
CA GLY A 90 -4.24 -1.34 6.78
C GLY A 90 -5.35 -1.69 5.81
N PHE A 91 -6.55 -1.82 6.36
CA PHE A 91 -7.78 -1.85 5.58
C PHE A 91 -8.30 -0.44 5.41
N TRP A 92 -8.62 -0.07 4.17
CA TRP A 92 -9.01 1.29 3.81
C TRP A 92 -10.12 1.23 2.76
N ASN A 93 -11.18 2.04 2.93
CA ASN A 93 -12.36 2.01 2.05
C ASN A 93 -12.36 3.08 0.93
N ASP A 94 -11.24 3.77 0.71
CA ASP A 94 -11.07 4.86 -0.26
C ASP A 94 -12.20 5.90 -0.23
N PRO A 95 -12.34 6.64 0.88
CA PRO A 95 -13.47 7.54 1.06
C PRO A 95 -13.41 8.79 0.16
N PHE A 96 -12.23 9.20 -0.33
CA PHE A 96 -12.00 10.51 -0.96
C PHE A 96 -11.41 10.44 -2.38
N MET A 97 -11.73 9.41 -3.17
CA MET A 97 -11.31 9.34 -4.59
C MET A 97 -9.78 9.34 -4.80
N MET A 98 -9.01 8.87 -3.81
CA MET A 98 -7.55 9.00 -3.87
C MET A 98 -6.94 8.12 -4.97
N THR A 99 -7.62 7.03 -5.35
CA THR A 99 -7.22 6.14 -6.45
C THR A 99 -8.26 6.04 -7.57
N GLY A 100 -9.09 7.07 -7.78
CA GLY A 100 -9.99 7.17 -8.94
C GLY A 100 -11.36 7.80 -8.68
N SER A 101 -12.16 7.95 -9.73
CA SER A 101 -13.50 8.57 -9.68
C SER A 101 -14.50 7.67 -8.95
N ARG A 102 -14.76 7.97 -7.67
CA ARG A 102 -15.72 7.25 -6.82
C ARG A 102 -16.57 8.23 -6.01
N TRP A 103 -17.85 7.95 -5.82
CA TRP A 103 -18.67 8.74 -4.89
C TRP A 103 -18.04 8.79 -3.50
N PRO A 104 -17.98 9.92 -2.79
CA PRO A 104 -17.40 9.97 -1.45
C PRO A 104 -18.16 9.06 -0.47
N ALA A 105 -17.46 8.62 0.58
CA ALA A 105 -18.03 7.82 1.67
C ALA A 105 -17.40 8.23 3.01
N LEU A 106 -18.03 7.84 4.13
CA LEU A 106 -17.39 8.00 5.44
C LEU A 106 -16.15 7.10 5.53
N PRO A 107 -15.03 7.61 6.08
CA PRO A 107 -13.84 6.79 6.31
C PRO A 107 -14.15 5.57 7.16
N ARG A 108 -13.72 4.41 6.67
CA ARG A 108 -13.72 3.14 7.40
C ARG A 108 -12.34 2.55 7.23
N VAL A 109 -11.54 2.64 8.29
CA VAL A 109 -10.13 2.33 8.23
C VAL A 109 -9.67 1.63 9.50
N ILE A 110 -8.78 0.67 9.33
CA ILE A 110 -7.93 0.14 10.39
C ILE A 110 -6.50 0.24 9.84
N TRP A 111 -5.67 1.10 10.42
CA TRP A 111 -4.34 1.41 9.92
C TRP A 111 -3.29 1.28 11.01
N PHE A 112 -2.12 0.75 10.65
CA PHE A 112 -0.96 0.55 11.53
C PHE A 112 0.24 1.30 10.95
N PHE A 113 1.05 1.91 11.82
CA PHE A 113 2.24 2.68 11.49
C PHE A 113 3.46 2.07 12.17
#